data_AF-B0XEP3-F1
#
_entry.id   AF-B0XEP3-F1
#
_cell.length_a   1.000
_cell.length_b   1.000
_cell.length_c   1.000
_cell.angle_alpha   90.00
_cell.angle_beta   90.00
_cell.angle_gamma   90.00
#
_symmetry.space_group_name_H-M   'P 1'
#
loop_
_entity.id
_entity.type
_entity.pdbx_description
1 polymer ?
#
loop_
_entity_poly.entity_id
_entity_poly.type
_entity_poly.pdbx_seq_one_letter_code
_entity_poly.pdbx_strand_id
1 'polypeptide(L)'
;MAYETKLEFRTGNWSLKWIKFFLFMTNLMFVFTGVLVIATGVAVESVYKNFTSFVDEQFYSPTLMFIAVGVITLAIATFGFIGTFRESALLINIYCGILTVVFLLEVTATSVGIYHRREVDGILMQTLNSSLQRYPWNSNLQESVDFMQIEPIRSSMARLVSSRAEDVAAL
;
A
#
# COMPACT_ATOMS: atom_id res chain seq x y z
N MET A 1 -19.10 -36.58 30.63
CA MET A 1 -17.65 -36.31 30.59
C MET A 1 -16.87 -37.16 29.59
N ALA A 2 -17.15 -38.47 29.40
CA ALA A 2 -16.47 -39.27 28.36
C ALA A 2 -17.06 -39.14 26.93
N TYR A 3 -18.22 -38.47 26.77
CA TYR A 3 -18.86 -38.25 25.46
C TYR A 3 -18.34 -36.97 24.78
N GLU A 4 -17.99 -35.94 25.56
CA GLU A 4 -17.41 -34.67 25.07
C GLU A 4 -16.06 -34.92 24.37
N THR A 5 -15.19 -35.74 24.98
CA THR A 5 -13.87 -36.09 24.43
C THR A 5 -13.92 -36.98 23.18
N LYS A 6 -15.01 -37.73 22.97
CA LYS A 6 -15.18 -38.59 21.78
C LYS A 6 -15.79 -37.84 20.59
N LEU A 7 -16.41 -36.69 20.82
CA LEU A 7 -16.95 -35.81 19.78
C LEU A 7 -15.85 -34.93 19.15
N GLU A 8 -14.83 -34.52 19.91
CA GLU A 8 -13.63 -33.85 19.34
C GLU A 8 -12.76 -34.78 18.47
N PHE A 9 -12.79 -36.10 18.70
CA PHE A 9 -11.98 -37.07 17.95
C PHE A 9 -12.61 -37.51 16.61
N ARG A 10 -13.86 -37.11 16.30
CA ARG A 10 -14.60 -37.56 15.10
C ARG A 10 -15.20 -36.45 14.22
N THR A 11 -14.74 -35.20 14.35
CA THR A 11 -14.87 -34.22 13.26
C THR A 11 -13.63 -34.36 12.37
N GLY A 12 -13.81 -34.84 11.14
CA GLY A 12 -12.70 -35.12 10.22
C GLY A 12 -11.70 -33.96 10.14
N ASN A 13 -10.43 -34.25 10.41
CA ASN A 13 -9.30 -33.31 10.54
C ASN A 13 -9.04 -32.38 9.32
N TRP A 14 -9.90 -32.42 8.30
CA TRP A 14 -9.86 -31.56 7.13
C TRP A 14 -10.19 -30.11 7.48
N SER A 15 -11.23 -29.86 8.29
CA SER A 15 -11.67 -28.49 8.62
C SER A 15 -10.57 -27.67 9.31
N LEU A 16 -9.91 -28.24 10.33
CA LEU A 16 -8.80 -27.59 11.03
C LEU A 16 -7.57 -27.37 10.14
N LYS A 17 -7.30 -28.29 9.21
CA LYS A 17 -6.23 -28.13 8.22
C LYS A 17 -6.50 -26.95 7.27
N TRP A 18 -7.73 -26.81 6.78
CA TRP A 18 -8.13 -25.69 5.93
C TRP A 18 -8.04 -24.35 6.67
N ILE A 19 -8.43 -24.30 7.94
CA ILE A 19 -8.31 -23.09 8.77
C ILE A 19 -6.83 -22.71 8.96
N LYS A 20 -5.97 -23.66 9.33
CA LYS A 20 -4.51 -23.41 9.47
C LYS A 20 -3.89 -22.96 8.14
N PHE A 21 -4.28 -23.57 7.03
CA PHE A 21 -3.79 -23.21 5.68
C PHE A 21 -4.23 -21.80 5.27
N PHE A 22 -5.51 -21.46 5.46
CA PHE A 22 -6.03 -20.13 5.17
C PHE A 22 -5.35 -19.04 6.01
N LEU A 23 -5.10 -19.33 7.29
CA LEU A 23 -4.43 -18.42 8.21
C LEU A 23 -2.97 -18.20 7.82
N PHE A 24 -2.26 -19.26 7.42
CA PHE A 24 -0.91 -19.17 6.86
C PHE A 24 -0.88 -18.33 5.58
N MET A 25 -1.81 -18.56 4.66
CA MET A 25 -1.90 -17.85 3.38
C MET A 25 -2.20 -16.36 3.58
N THR A 26 -3.14 -16.02 4.45
CA THR A 26 -3.48 -14.63 4.80
C THR A 26 -2.30 -13.91 5.47
N ASN A 27 -1.59 -14.60 6.36
CA ASN A 27 -0.40 -14.05 6.99
C ASN A 27 0.72 -13.75 5.97
N LEU A 28 0.91 -14.63 4.98
CA LEU A 28 1.86 -14.42 3.89
C LEU A 28 1.46 -13.24 2.99
N MET A 29 0.17 -13.07 2.71
CA MET A 29 -0.35 -11.89 2.00
C MET A 29 -0.06 -10.59 2.77
N PHE A 30 -0.24 -10.56 4.10
CA PHE A 30 0.09 -9.38 4.91
C PHE A 30 1.57 -9.04 4.90
N VAL A 31 2.47 -10.04 4.90
CA VAL A 31 3.91 -9.78 4.73
C VAL A 31 4.19 -9.12 3.39
N PHE A 32 3.63 -9.66 2.30
CA PHE A 32 3.83 -9.11 0.96
C PHE A 32 3.28 -7.67 0.85
N THR A 33 2.06 -7.43 1.35
CA THR A 33 1.47 -6.10 1.39
C THR A 33 2.30 -5.13 2.24
N GLY A 34 2.79 -5.56 3.40
CA GLY A 34 3.66 -4.74 4.27
C GLY A 34 4.93 -4.31 3.55
N VAL A 35 5.61 -5.24 2.86
CA VAL A 35 6.80 -4.92 2.05
C VAL A 35 6.46 -3.94 0.92
N LEU A 36 5.36 -4.16 0.21
CA LEU A 36 4.93 -3.26 -0.86
C LEU A 36 4.63 -1.84 -0.35
N VAL A 37 3.93 -1.71 0.78
CA VAL A 37 3.60 -0.41 1.37
C VAL A 37 4.85 0.34 1.86
N ILE A 38 5.84 -0.36 2.41
CA ILE A 38 7.12 0.25 2.76
C ILE A 38 7.87 0.67 1.50
N ALA A 39 7.91 -0.18 0.47
CA ALA A 39 8.57 0.14 -0.78
C ALA A 39 7.94 1.37 -1.47
N THR A 40 6.62 1.49 -1.47
CA THR A 40 5.95 2.69 -2.00
C THR A 40 6.23 3.91 -1.13
N GLY A 41 6.23 3.79 0.20
CA GLY A 41 6.62 4.87 1.11
C GLY A 41 8.03 5.40 0.82
N VAL A 42 9.01 4.52 0.69
CA VAL A 42 10.41 4.88 0.35
C VAL A 42 10.52 5.45 -1.06
N ALA A 43 9.78 4.89 -2.04
CA ALA A 43 9.78 5.41 -3.41
C ALA A 43 9.22 6.83 -3.48
N VAL A 44 8.11 7.11 -2.78
CA VAL A 44 7.53 8.45 -2.66
C VAL A 44 8.52 9.38 -1.96
N GLU A 45 9.12 8.95 -0.85
CA GLU A 45 10.13 9.74 -0.14
C GLU A 45 11.31 10.09 -1.06
N SER A 46 11.80 9.15 -1.87
CA SER A 46 12.91 9.36 -2.79
C SER A 46 12.60 10.38 -3.88
N VAL A 47 11.38 10.38 -4.42
CA VAL A 47 10.96 11.38 -5.41
C VAL A 47 10.92 12.75 -4.77
N TYR A 48 10.30 12.88 -3.59
CA TYR A 48 10.13 14.17 -2.90
C TYR A 48 11.44 14.72 -2.30
N LYS A 49 12.37 13.86 -1.89
CA LYS A 49 13.70 14.28 -1.39
C LYS A 49 14.48 15.09 -2.41
N ASN A 50 14.32 14.86 -3.71
CA ASN A 50 14.99 15.64 -4.76
C ASN A 50 14.47 17.11 -4.85
N PHE A 51 13.37 17.43 -4.18
CA PHE A 51 12.77 18.77 -4.13
C PHE A 51 13.02 19.53 -2.81
N THR A 52 13.75 18.93 -1.87
CA THR A 52 13.81 19.35 -0.46
C THR A 52 14.51 20.65 -0.13
N SER A 53 14.89 21.49 -1.11
CA SER A 53 15.26 22.86 -0.73
C SER A 53 14.05 23.74 -0.38
N PHE A 54 12.80 23.32 -0.67
CA PHE A 54 11.62 24.20 -0.51
C PHE A 54 10.28 23.53 -0.12
N VAL A 55 10.25 22.24 0.22
CA VAL A 55 8.99 21.57 0.56
C VAL A 55 8.85 21.49 2.08
N ASP A 56 8.00 22.38 2.60
CA ASP A 56 7.53 22.48 3.98
C ASP A 56 7.19 21.12 4.62
N GLU A 57 7.26 21.09 5.96
CA GLU A 57 6.99 19.94 6.87
C GLU A 57 5.68 19.18 6.61
N GLN A 58 4.77 19.73 5.80
CA GLN A 58 3.42 19.20 5.59
C GLN A 58 3.37 17.92 4.73
N PHE A 59 4.32 17.72 3.81
CA PHE A 59 4.41 16.51 2.97
C PHE A 59 5.21 15.37 3.59
N TYR A 60 5.92 15.63 4.69
CA TYR A 60 6.58 14.60 5.46
C TYR A 60 5.55 13.66 6.13
N SER A 61 4.36 14.20 6.45
CA SER A 61 3.33 13.48 7.20
C SER A 61 2.74 12.25 6.49
N PRO A 62 2.33 12.30 5.20
CA PRO A 62 1.70 11.14 4.55
C PRO A 62 2.70 10.00 4.26
N THR A 63 3.91 10.34 3.84
CA THR A 63 4.96 9.37 3.51
C THR A 63 5.43 8.60 4.74
N LEU A 64 5.63 9.31 5.87
CA LEU A 64 5.96 8.70 7.15
C LEU A 64 4.82 7.77 7.63
N MET A 65 3.56 8.14 7.40
CA MET A 65 2.41 7.29 7.72
C MET A 65 2.41 5.97 6.94
N PHE A 66 2.73 5.98 5.64
CA PHE A 66 2.85 4.74 4.86
C PHE A 66 3.93 3.81 5.41
N ILE A 67 5.10 4.35 5.74
CA ILE A 67 6.20 3.57 6.32
C ILE A 67 5.78 3.00 7.69
N ALA A 68 5.17 3.81 8.56
CA ALA A 68 4.70 3.38 9.87
C ALA A 68 3.64 2.28 9.78
N VAL A 69 2.64 2.44 8.90
CA VAL A 69 1.61 1.42 8.64
C VAL A 69 2.24 0.12 8.13
N GLY A 70 3.19 0.21 7.19
CA GLY A 70 3.91 -0.95 6.67
C GLY A 70 4.67 -1.72 7.76
N VAL A 71 5.36 -1.03 8.66
CA VAL A 71 6.08 -1.65 9.79
C VAL A 71 5.11 -2.32 10.77
N ILE A 72 3.99 -1.68 11.09
CA ILE A 72 2.96 -2.26 11.97
C ILE A 72 2.37 -3.52 11.35
N THR A 73 2.04 -3.50 10.05
CA THR A 73 1.50 -4.65 9.33
C THR A 73 2.48 -5.81 9.28
N LEU A 74 3.78 -5.54 9.09
CA LEU A 74 4.83 -6.57 9.21
C LEU A 74 4.92 -7.14 10.62
N ALA A 75 4.85 -6.29 11.66
CA ALA A 75 4.87 -6.76 13.05
C ALA A 75 3.68 -7.69 13.33
N ILE A 76 2.46 -7.30 12.95
CA ILE A 76 1.25 -8.12 13.08
C ILE A 76 1.42 -9.46 12.35
N ALA A 77 1.98 -9.46 11.14
CA ALA A 77 2.22 -10.68 10.38
C ALA A 77 3.27 -11.61 11.03
N THR A 78 4.31 -11.05 11.67
CA THR A 78 5.26 -11.87 12.44
C THR A 78 4.62 -12.51 13.66
N PHE A 79 3.72 -11.80 14.35
CA PHE A 79 2.92 -12.37 15.44
C PHE A 79 1.95 -13.45 14.95
N GLY A 80 1.34 -13.27 13.76
CA GLY A 80 0.49 -14.28 13.12
C GLY A 80 1.25 -15.57 12.78
N PHE A 81 2.52 -15.45 12.37
CA PHE A 81 3.39 -16.60 12.16
C PHE A 81 3.62 -17.34 13.49
N ILE A 82 4.05 -16.66 14.54
CA ILE A 82 4.26 -17.24 15.89
C ILE A 82 2.97 -17.92 16.41
N GLY A 83 1.81 -17.30 16.20
CA GLY A 83 0.50 -17.84 16.57
C GLY A 83 0.15 -19.13 15.84
N THR A 84 0.54 -19.25 14.57
CA THR A 84 0.34 -20.46 13.75
C THR A 84 1.24 -21.60 14.19
N PHE A 85 2.50 -21.31 14.53
CA PHE A 85 3.48 -22.32 14.97
C PHE A 85 3.16 -22.92 16.35
N ARG A 86 2.43 -22.20 17.21
CA ARG A 86 2.29 -22.62 18.61
C ARG A 86 1.21 -23.68 18.89
N GLU A 87 0.53 -24.23 17.88
CA GLU A 87 -0.56 -25.25 17.98
C GLU A 87 -1.65 -25.01 19.06
N SER A 88 -1.68 -23.85 19.70
CA SER A 88 -2.64 -23.53 20.74
C SER A 88 -3.87 -22.90 20.10
N ALA A 89 -5.00 -23.63 20.14
CA ALA A 89 -6.27 -23.18 19.59
C ALA A 89 -6.74 -21.82 20.14
N LEU A 90 -6.42 -21.52 21.42
CA LEU A 90 -6.73 -20.25 22.06
C LEU A 90 -6.06 -19.06 21.35
N LEU A 91 -4.78 -19.21 20.99
CA LEU A 91 -3.99 -18.13 20.39
C LEU A 91 -4.44 -17.85 18.95
N ILE A 92 -4.81 -18.90 18.22
CA ILE A 92 -5.39 -18.81 16.87
C ILE A 92 -6.75 -18.10 16.90
N ASN A 93 -7.59 -18.41 17.90
CA ASN A 93 -8.90 -17.78 18.04
C ASN A 93 -8.78 -16.29 18.38
N ILE A 94 -7.88 -15.93 19.30
CA ILE A 94 -7.60 -14.52 19.64
C ILE A 94 -7.05 -13.77 18.41
N TYR A 95 -6.16 -14.39 17.65
CA TYR A 95 -5.63 -13.80 16.42
C TYR A 95 -6.72 -13.55 15.36
N CYS A 96 -7.63 -14.51 15.16
CA CYS A 96 -8.78 -14.34 14.27
C CYS A 96 -9.70 -13.19 14.73
N GLY A 97 -9.91 -13.07 16.05
CA GLY A 97 -10.66 -11.96 16.64
C GLY A 97 -10.01 -10.60 16.37
N ILE A 98 -8.70 -10.47 16.60
CA ILE A 98 -7.94 -9.24 16.31
C ILE A 98 -8.01 -8.89 14.83
N LEU A 99 -7.83 -9.86 13.92
CA LEU A 99 -7.96 -9.63 12.48
C LEU A 99 -9.35 -9.13 12.08
N THR A 100 -10.41 -9.68 12.69
CA THR A 100 -11.78 -9.24 12.42
C THR A 100 -11.98 -7.79 12.86
N VAL A 101 -11.45 -7.40 14.02
CA VAL A 101 -11.52 -6.02 14.51
C VAL A 101 -10.71 -5.08 13.60
N VAL A 102 -9.51 -5.47 13.17
CA VAL A 102 -8.69 -4.69 12.23
C VAL A 102 -9.41 -4.53 10.90
N PHE A 103 -10.04 -5.57 10.38
CA PHE A 103 -10.81 -5.51 9.13
C PHE A 103 -11.98 -4.52 9.22
N LEU A 104 -12.71 -4.52 10.33
CA LEU A 104 -13.77 -3.54 10.58
C LEU A 104 -13.21 -2.10 10.65
N LEU A 105 -12.09 -1.91 11.36
CA LEU A 105 -11.42 -0.61 11.42
C LEU A 105 -10.98 -0.14 10.03
N GLU A 106 -10.45 -1.04 9.21
CA GLU A 106 -9.97 -0.71 7.86
C GLU A 106 -11.12 -0.34 6.92
N VAL A 107 -12.26 -1.03 7.01
CA VAL A 107 -13.49 -0.65 6.29
C VAL A 107 -13.97 0.74 6.73
N THR A 108 -13.96 1.03 8.04
CA THR A 108 -14.37 2.35 8.55
C THR A 108 -13.42 3.45 8.09
N ALA A 109 -12.10 3.25 8.20
CA ALA A 109 -11.08 4.19 7.75
C ALA A 109 -11.18 4.46 6.24
N THR A 110 -11.37 3.40 5.45
CA THR A 110 -11.57 3.52 3.99
C THR A 110 -12.84 4.31 3.67
N SER A 111 -13.93 4.04 4.38
CA SER A 111 -15.20 4.76 4.19
C SER A 111 -15.07 6.25 4.52
N VAL A 112 -14.42 6.58 5.63
CA VAL A 112 -14.12 7.96 6.04
C VAL A 112 -13.21 8.65 5.03
N GLY A 113 -12.19 7.94 4.52
CA GLY A 113 -11.29 8.45 3.49
C GLY A 113 -12.01 8.76 2.18
N ILE A 114 -12.96 7.92 1.77
CA ILE A 114 -13.80 8.19 0.60
C ILE A 114 -14.70 9.41 0.84
N TYR A 115 -15.26 9.55 2.04
CA TYR A 115 -16.14 10.67 2.38
C TYR A 115 -15.41 12.03 2.33
N HIS A 116 -14.17 12.08 2.81
CA HIS A 116 -13.35 13.30 2.82
C HIS A 116 -12.64 13.59 1.48
N ARG A 117 -12.94 12.85 0.40
CA ARG A 117 -12.30 13.07 -0.91
C ARG A 117 -12.40 14.51 -1.38
N ARG A 118 -13.54 15.19 -1.18
CA ARG A 118 -13.70 16.60 -1.60
C ARG A 118 -12.76 17.56 -0.87
N GLU A 119 -12.49 17.30 0.39
CA GLU A 119 -11.57 18.11 1.19
C GLU A 119 -10.11 17.84 0.78
N VAL A 120 -9.78 16.56 0.58
CA VAL A 120 -8.48 16.14 0.04
C VAL A 120 -8.23 16.76 -1.34
N ASP A 121 -9.23 16.73 -2.23
CA ASP A 121 -9.15 17.34 -3.57
C ASP A 121 -8.92 18.86 -3.47
N GLY A 122 -9.60 19.54 -2.54
CA GLY A 122 -9.41 20.98 -2.28
C GLY A 122 -7.98 21.31 -1.84
N ILE A 123 -7.44 20.54 -0.89
CA ILE A 123 -6.07 20.69 -0.39
C ILE A 123 -5.06 20.39 -1.51
N LEU A 124 -5.29 19.33 -2.29
CA LEU A 124 -4.44 18.97 -3.42
C LEU A 124 -4.42 20.07 -4.48
N MET A 125 -5.58 20.65 -4.82
CA MET A 125 -5.67 21.73 -5.81
C MET A 125 -4.97 23.00 -5.35
N GLN A 126 -5.12 23.38 -4.07
CA GLN A 126 -4.38 24.51 -3.50
C GLN A 126 -2.88 24.27 -3.59
N THR A 127 -2.44 23.07 -3.20
CA THR A 127 -1.03 22.71 -3.16
C THR A 127 -0.40 22.68 -4.56
N LEU A 128 -1.11 22.10 -5.53
CA LEU A 128 -0.72 22.10 -6.95
C LEU A 128 -0.61 23.53 -7.49
N ASN A 129 -1.59 24.39 -7.21
CA ASN A 129 -1.58 25.77 -7.67
C ASN A 129 -0.39 26.56 -7.09
N SER A 130 -0.11 26.41 -5.79
CA SER A 130 1.07 27.02 -5.16
C SER A 130 2.39 26.48 -5.72
N SER A 131 2.47 25.20 -6.06
CA SER A 131 3.64 24.60 -6.70
C SER A 131 3.84 25.14 -8.12
N LEU A 132 2.77 25.30 -8.90
CA LEU A 132 2.80 25.90 -10.25
C LEU A 132 3.22 27.37 -10.24
N GLN A 133 2.82 28.16 -9.23
CA GLN A 133 3.28 29.54 -9.09
C GLN A 133 4.79 29.65 -8.85
N ARG A 134 5.38 28.65 -8.19
CA ARG A 134 6.83 28.58 -7.91
C ARG A 134 7.63 27.93 -9.02
N TYR A 135 6.98 27.35 -10.03
CA TYR A 135 7.59 26.66 -11.17
C TYR A 135 8.67 27.47 -11.91
N PRO A 136 8.46 28.74 -12.32
CA PRO A 136 9.47 29.46 -13.10
C PRO A 136 10.73 29.85 -12.30
N TRP A 137 10.69 29.73 -10.97
CA TRP A 137 11.76 30.20 -10.09
C TRP A 137 12.51 29.05 -9.39
N ASN A 138 12.10 27.80 -9.60
CA ASN A 138 12.67 26.64 -8.93
C ASN A 138 12.98 25.52 -9.94
N SER A 139 14.27 25.35 -10.23
CA SER A 139 14.78 24.36 -11.19
C SER A 139 14.40 22.92 -10.84
N ASN A 140 14.32 22.56 -9.56
CA ASN A 140 13.98 21.19 -9.13
C ASN A 140 12.48 20.90 -9.27
N LEU A 141 11.64 21.91 -8.98
CA LEU A 141 10.19 21.82 -9.27
C LEU A 141 9.95 21.74 -10.78
N GLN A 142 10.71 22.50 -11.55
CA GLN A 142 10.63 22.50 -13.01
C GLN A 142 10.96 21.11 -13.57
N GLU A 143 12.12 20.55 -13.24
CA GLU A 143 12.56 19.23 -13.73
C GLU A 143 11.56 18.12 -13.45
N SER A 144 10.98 18.10 -12.26
CA SER A 144 10.12 16.98 -11.88
C SER A 144 8.67 17.12 -12.33
N VAL A 145 8.16 18.35 -12.44
CA VAL A 145 6.87 18.59 -13.11
C VAL A 145 7.00 18.27 -14.60
N ASP A 146 8.12 18.63 -15.23
CA ASP A 146 8.45 18.27 -16.62
C ASP A 146 8.55 16.74 -16.78
N PHE A 147 9.22 16.04 -15.85
CA PHE A 147 9.27 14.58 -15.85
C PHE A 147 7.88 13.93 -15.70
N MET A 148 7.01 14.47 -14.84
CA MET A 148 5.65 13.94 -14.66
C MET A 148 4.72 14.24 -15.84
N GLN A 149 4.86 15.39 -16.51
CA GLN A 149 3.92 15.87 -17.54
C GLN A 149 4.40 15.65 -18.98
N ILE A 150 5.70 15.81 -19.24
CA ILE A 150 6.28 15.83 -20.59
C ILE A 150 6.90 14.49 -20.99
N GLU A 151 7.42 13.69 -20.07
CA GLU A 151 7.96 12.34 -20.35
C GLU A 151 6.95 11.42 -21.07
N PRO A 152 5.67 11.33 -20.64
CA PRO A 152 4.69 10.44 -21.29
C PRO A 152 4.36 10.90 -22.71
N ILE A 153 4.25 12.22 -22.92
CA ILE A 153 3.95 12.84 -24.22
C ILE A 153 5.13 12.65 -25.18
N ARG A 154 6.36 12.86 -24.71
CA ARG A 154 7.60 12.65 -25.48
C ARG A 154 7.73 11.19 -25.93
N SER A 155 7.45 10.24 -25.05
CA SER A 155 7.49 8.80 -25.38
C SER A 155 6.46 8.42 -26.45
N SER A 156 5.29 9.06 -26.42
CA SER A 156 4.22 8.82 -27.39
C SER A 156 4.56 9.41 -28.75
N MET A 157 5.12 10.64 -28.80
CA MET A 157 5.59 11.25 -30.05
C MET A 157 6.74 10.45 -30.68
N ALA A 158 7.69 9.95 -29.89
CA ALA A 158 8.81 9.16 -30.41
C ALA A 158 8.32 7.87 -31.11
N ARG A 159 7.29 7.21 -30.56
CA ARG A 159 6.67 6.04 -31.19
C ARG A 159 5.95 6.39 -32.48
N LEU A 160 5.24 7.52 -32.53
CA LEU A 160 4.55 7.98 -33.74
C LEU A 160 5.52 8.36 -34.86
N VAL A 161 6.65 9.01 -34.52
CA VAL A 161 7.71 9.34 -35.47
C VAL A 161 8.41 8.07 -35.99
N SER A 162 8.69 7.10 -35.11
CA SER A 162 9.27 5.82 -35.49
C SER A 162 8.34 5.01 -36.40
N SER A 163 7.05 4.89 -36.04
CA SER A 163 6.03 4.21 -36.85
C SER A 163 5.91 4.86 -38.23
N ARG A 164 5.88 6.21 -38.27
CA ARG A 164 5.81 6.92 -39.54
C ARG A 164 7.08 6.73 -40.37
N ALA A 165 8.25 6.65 -39.76
CA ALA A 165 9.52 6.40 -40.45
C ALA A 165 9.58 5.00 -41.09
N GLU A 166 9.03 3.98 -40.43
CA GLU A 166 8.92 2.62 -40.98
C GLU A 166 7.96 2.56 -42.18
N ASP A 167 6.83 3.27 -42.10
CA ASP A 167 5.87 3.35 -43.22
C ASP A 167 6.46 4.01 -44.46
N VAL A 168 7.34 5.02 -44.31
CA VAL A 168 8.02 5.65 -45.47
C VAL A 168 9.17 4.81 -46.01
N ALA A 169 9.80 3.98 -45.18
CA ALA A 169 10.93 3.13 -45.61
C ALA A 169 10.46 1.84 -46.33
N ALA A 170 9.18 1.47 -46.18
CA ALA A 170 8.56 0.32 -46.82
C ALA A 170 7.95 0.62 -48.21
N LEU A 171 8.02 1.87 -48.68
CA LEU A 171 7.61 2.35 -50.00
C LEU A 171 8.83 2.58 -50.90
#